data_AF-A0A7Y0J4U5-F1
#
_entry.id   AF-A0A7Y0J4U5-F1
#
_cell.length_a   1.000
_cell.length_b   1.000
_cell.length_c   1.000
_cell.angle_alpha   90.00
_cell.angle_beta   90.00
_cell.angle_gamma   90.00
#
_symmetry.space_group_name_H-M   'P 1'
#
loop_
_entity.id
_entity.type
_entity.pdbx_description
1 polymer ?
#
loop_
_entity_poly.entity_id
_entity_poly.type
_entity_poly.pdbx_seq_one_letter_code
_entity_poly.pdbx_strand_id
1 'polypeptide(L)'
;MSADTEVRDDRSESASHLMLVSVTFAVPVLKLGWTLGSGTAAREALAAMGPANWFDVLIGMFLDEPVLATVMAIVLSRTSYAYFAARGGALRLHAMPLTASALVTVLVPAAAGLVVAVFNGVGWGLTTGCLAYLLRLGVVAEYRSGRRRRTTGQRTGRHAGNRLERAADAAWIVSLVLAFLVLPFVALTVALDGRAWSSVAFCDVDTGHGSGRHRLVELARDGAGVVGWDTSQDSVVNGVNCATDENDVIRSPWWSASGTG
;
A
#
# COMPACT_ATOMS: atom_id res chain seq x y z
N MET A 1 40.05 1.78 -1.19
CA MET A 1 38.59 1.96 -1.36
C MET A 1 38.10 2.40 0.01
N SER A 2 37.64 3.66 0.14
CA SER A 2 37.56 4.35 1.44
C SER A 2 36.32 3.91 2.23
N ALA A 3 36.46 3.74 3.55
CA ALA A 3 35.37 3.37 4.46
C ALA A 3 34.14 4.30 4.35
N ASP A 4 34.34 5.55 3.94
CA ASP A 4 33.26 6.53 3.71
C ASP A 4 32.27 6.14 2.61
N THR A 5 32.72 5.42 1.57
CA THR A 5 31.81 4.96 0.50
C THR A 5 30.90 3.82 0.94
N GLU A 6 31.35 3.00 1.89
CA GLU A 6 30.59 1.85 2.41
C GLU A 6 29.50 2.31 3.38
N VAL A 7 29.82 3.25 4.29
CA VAL A 7 28.86 3.81 5.26
C VAL A 7 27.75 4.63 4.59
N ARG A 8 28.04 5.31 3.48
CA ARG A 8 27.05 6.11 2.74
C ARG A 8 26.06 5.25 1.95
N ASP A 9 26.49 4.09 1.47
CA ASP A 9 25.67 3.17 0.68
C ASP A 9 24.67 2.40 1.55
N ASP A 10 25.11 1.87 2.70
CA ASP A 10 24.22 1.20 3.68
C ASP A 10 23.11 2.13 4.17
N ARG A 11 23.39 3.42 4.32
CA ARG A 11 22.39 4.42 4.67
C ARG A 11 21.33 4.61 3.58
N SER A 12 21.69 4.52 2.29
CA SER A 12 20.73 4.78 1.20
C SER A 12 19.77 3.61 0.98
N GLU A 13 20.27 2.38 1.09
CA GLU A 13 19.45 1.17 0.99
C GLU A 13 18.53 1.03 2.21
N SER A 14 19.08 1.24 3.41
CA SER A 14 18.30 1.29 4.66
C SER A 14 17.25 2.40 4.63
N ALA A 15 17.57 3.60 4.13
CA ALA A 15 16.61 4.70 4.00
C ALA A 15 15.46 4.37 3.05
N SER A 16 15.72 3.70 1.93
CA SER A 16 14.65 3.26 1.01
C SER A 16 13.70 2.26 1.65
N HIS A 17 14.23 1.32 2.44
CA HIS A 17 13.40 0.31 3.12
C HIS A 17 12.60 0.92 4.27
N LEU A 18 13.23 1.79 5.06
CA LEU A 18 12.57 2.50 6.15
C LEU A 18 11.45 3.41 5.60
N MET A 19 11.72 4.16 4.53
CA MET A 19 10.70 5.02 3.91
C MET A 19 9.49 4.22 3.42
N LEU A 20 9.69 3.05 2.81
CA LEU A 20 8.60 2.20 2.32
C LEU A 20 7.77 1.60 3.46
N VAL A 21 8.43 1.13 4.52
CA VAL A 21 7.75 0.64 5.73
C VAL A 21 6.97 1.77 6.41
N SER A 22 7.57 2.96 6.51
CA SER A 22 6.92 4.15 7.05
C SER A 22 5.67 4.53 6.24
N VAL A 23 5.74 4.56 4.91
CA VAL A 23 4.58 4.88 4.06
C VAL A 23 3.49 3.82 4.18
N THR A 24 3.87 2.54 4.19
CA THR A 24 2.94 1.40 4.33
C THR A 24 2.12 1.50 5.62
N PHE A 25 2.75 1.90 6.71
CA PHE A 25 2.08 2.05 8.00
C PHE A 25 1.35 3.40 8.14
N ALA A 26 1.95 4.48 7.63
CA ALA A 26 1.39 5.81 7.76
C ALA A 26 0.09 5.97 6.96
N VAL A 27 -0.05 5.30 5.81
CA VAL A 27 -1.23 5.43 4.94
C VAL A 27 -2.52 4.97 5.63
N PRO A 28 -2.60 3.75 6.21
CA PRO A 28 -3.79 3.33 6.96
C PRO A 28 -4.07 4.18 8.19
N VAL A 29 -3.01 4.58 8.92
CA VAL A 29 -3.16 5.45 10.09
C VAL A 29 -3.72 6.82 9.67
N LEU A 30 -3.25 7.35 8.55
CA LEU A 30 -3.75 8.61 7.99
C LEU A 30 -5.20 8.46 7.53
N LYS A 31 -5.56 7.34 6.88
CA LYS A 31 -6.95 7.02 6.52
C LYS A 31 -7.84 7.05 7.75
N LEU A 32 -7.49 6.30 8.79
CA LEU A 32 -8.24 6.27 10.06
C LEU A 32 -8.34 7.64 10.71
N GLY A 33 -7.24 8.40 10.75
CA GLY A 33 -7.23 9.75 11.33
C GLY A 33 -8.06 10.75 10.52
N TRP A 34 -8.12 10.60 9.20
CA TRP A 34 -8.95 11.42 8.33
C TRP A 34 -10.44 11.10 8.54
N THR A 35 -10.80 9.82 8.68
CA THR A 35 -12.18 9.35 8.79
C THR A 35 -12.78 9.55 10.19
N LEU A 36 -12.07 9.10 11.22
CA LEU A 36 -12.50 9.16 12.64
C LEU A 36 -12.20 10.51 13.30
N GLY A 37 -11.38 11.35 12.66
CA GLY A 37 -10.80 12.52 13.30
C GLY A 37 -9.55 12.19 14.11
N SER A 38 -8.99 13.20 14.77
CA SER A 38 -7.74 13.09 15.53
C SER A 38 -7.96 13.10 17.04
N GLY A 39 -7.02 12.55 17.81
CA GLY A 39 -7.01 12.67 19.26
C GLY A 39 -7.92 11.66 19.97
N THR A 40 -8.83 12.14 20.82
CA THR A 40 -9.68 11.29 21.67
C THR A 40 -10.64 10.44 20.86
N ALA A 41 -11.22 10.99 19.79
CA ALA A 41 -12.13 10.30 18.88
C ALA A 41 -11.48 9.03 18.27
N ALA A 42 -10.30 9.18 17.64
CA ALA A 42 -9.55 8.06 17.09
C ALA A 42 -9.19 7.02 18.16
N ARG A 43 -8.82 7.48 19.37
CA ARG A 43 -8.44 6.58 20.46
C ARG A 43 -9.62 5.76 20.97
N GLU A 44 -10.80 6.37 21.07
CA GLU A 44 -12.04 5.72 21.48
C GLU A 44 -12.50 4.70 20.44
N ALA A 45 -12.52 5.08 19.16
CA ALA A 45 -12.84 4.17 18.06
C ALA A 45 -11.86 2.98 17.97
N LEU A 46 -10.55 3.22 18.10
CA LEU A 46 -9.54 2.15 18.13
C LEU A 46 -9.68 1.25 19.36
N ALA A 47 -10.05 1.80 20.52
CA ALA A 47 -10.31 1.00 21.71
C ALA A 47 -11.55 0.12 21.53
N ALA A 48 -12.59 0.62 20.86
CA ALA A 48 -13.81 -0.12 20.56
C ALA A 48 -13.59 -1.27 19.56
N MET A 49 -12.65 -1.15 18.63
CA MET A 49 -12.23 -2.25 17.75
C MET A 49 -11.49 -3.37 18.52
N GLY A 50 -10.96 -3.06 19.70
CA GLY A 50 -10.20 -3.96 20.54
C GLY A 50 -8.70 -3.99 20.19
N PRO A 51 -7.80 -4.01 21.19
CA PRO A 51 -6.36 -3.92 20.98
C PRO A 51 -5.74 -5.14 20.26
N ALA A 52 -6.48 -6.25 20.13
CA ALA A 52 -6.03 -7.43 19.40
C ALA A 52 -6.30 -7.34 17.88
N ASN A 53 -7.32 -6.58 17.46
CA ASN A 53 -7.89 -6.69 16.11
C ASN A 53 -7.37 -5.61 15.13
N TRP A 54 -6.52 -4.69 15.59
CA TRP A 54 -6.07 -3.57 14.76
C TRP A 54 -5.31 -4.03 13.51
N PHE A 55 -4.57 -5.15 13.57
CA PHE A 55 -3.90 -5.72 12.40
C PHE A 55 -4.90 -6.27 11.38
N ASP A 56 -5.98 -6.89 11.82
CA ASP A 56 -7.02 -7.41 10.93
C ASP A 56 -7.73 -6.27 10.21
N VAL A 57 -7.94 -5.14 10.89
CA VAL A 57 -8.47 -3.90 10.27
C VAL A 57 -7.51 -3.37 9.21
N LEU A 58 -6.21 -3.35 9.47
CA LEU A 58 -5.22 -2.94 8.48
C LEU A 58 -5.21 -3.86 7.26
N ILE A 59 -5.25 -5.17 7.49
CA ILE A 59 -5.29 -6.17 6.42
C ILE A 59 -6.57 -6.00 5.60
N GLY A 60 -7.73 -5.86 6.25
CA GLY A 60 -9.02 -5.60 5.61
C GLY A 60 -8.98 -4.33 4.76
N MET A 61 -8.48 -3.21 5.32
CA MET A 61 -8.37 -1.93 4.61
C MET A 61 -7.52 -2.04 3.34
N PHE A 62 -6.44 -2.82 3.38
CA PHE A 62 -5.62 -3.04 2.19
C PHE A 62 -6.28 -3.98 1.19
N LEU A 63 -7.08 -4.95 1.62
CA LEU A 63 -7.71 -5.93 0.75
C LEU A 63 -8.98 -5.39 0.08
N ASP A 64 -9.76 -4.57 0.80
CA ASP A 64 -11.02 -4.00 0.32
C ASP A 64 -10.81 -2.80 -0.60
N GLU A 65 -9.69 -2.08 -0.44
CA GLU A 65 -9.36 -0.94 -1.29
C GLU A 65 -8.42 -1.35 -2.43
N PRO A 66 -8.88 -1.41 -3.69
CA PRO A 66 -8.13 -1.97 -4.80
C PRO A 66 -6.81 -1.25 -5.04
N VAL A 67 -6.81 0.07 -4.91
CA VAL A 67 -5.61 0.89 -5.13
C VAL A 67 -4.56 0.57 -4.07
N LEU A 68 -4.94 0.51 -2.80
CA LEU A 68 -4.00 0.22 -1.72
C LEU A 68 -3.46 -1.22 -1.82
N ALA A 69 -4.32 -2.20 -2.15
CA ALA A 69 -3.93 -3.57 -2.48
C ALA A 69 -2.85 -3.59 -3.58
N THR A 70 -3.06 -2.87 -4.69
CA THR A 70 -2.11 -2.85 -5.80
C THR A 70 -0.77 -2.24 -5.39
N VAL A 71 -0.78 -1.09 -4.69
CA VAL A 71 0.43 -0.40 -4.22
C VAL A 71 1.23 -1.34 -3.32
N MET A 72 0.58 -1.97 -2.35
CA MET A 72 1.21 -2.91 -1.43
C MET A 72 1.81 -4.11 -2.14
N ALA A 73 1.05 -4.74 -3.04
CA ALA A 73 1.50 -5.87 -3.84
C ALA A 73 2.75 -5.52 -4.68
N ILE A 74 2.76 -4.34 -5.30
CA ILE A 74 3.90 -3.84 -6.07
C ILE A 74 5.11 -3.59 -5.17
N VAL A 75 4.91 -2.94 -4.03
CA VAL A 75 5.97 -2.63 -3.05
C VAL A 75 6.60 -3.91 -2.51
N LEU A 76 5.79 -4.86 -2.01
CA LEU A 76 6.24 -6.15 -1.50
C LEU A 76 6.97 -6.97 -2.57
N SER A 77 6.46 -6.96 -3.80
CA SER A 77 7.10 -7.65 -4.92
C SER A 77 8.47 -7.05 -5.27
N ARG A 78 8.61 -5.72 -5.18
CA ARG A 78 9.87 -5.02 -5.43
C ARG A 78 10.87 -5.24 -4.30
N THR A 79 10.47 -5.06 -3.05
CA THR A 79 11.36 -5.13 -1.88
C THR A 79 11.89 -6.54 -1.66
N SER A 80 11.04 -7.56 -1.78
CA SER A 80 11.45 -8.96 -1.73
C SER A 80 12.51 -9.27 -2.79
N TYR A 81 12.30 -8.80 -4.03
CA TYR A 81 13.25 -9.01 -5.12
C TYR A 81 14.58 -8.30 -4.88
N ALA A 82 14.56 -7.03 -4.49
CA ALA A 82 15.77 -6.25 -4.20
C ALA A 82 16.60 -6.90 -3.08
N TYR A 83 15.93 -7.34 -2.02
CA TYR A 83 16.55 -8.03 -0.88
C TYR A 83 17.22 -9.34 -1.30
N PHE A 84 16.51 -10.21 -2.03
CA PHE A 84 17.07 -11.47 -2.51
C PHE A 84 18.20 -11.24 -3.53
N ALA A 85 18.09 -10.21 -4.37
CA ALA A 85 19.13 -9.84 -5.33
C ALA A 85 20.41 -9.37 -4.62
N ALA A 86 20.29 -8.57 -3.55
CA ALA A 86 21.40 -8.10 -2.73
C ALA A 86 22.10 -9.25 -1.97
N ARG A 87 21.35 -10.25 -1.48
CA ARG A 87 21.89 -11.44 -0.80
C ARG A 87 22.46 -12.52 -1.75
N GLY A 88 22.88 -12.14 -2.95
CA GLY A 88 23.54 -13.06 -3.91
C GLY A 88 22.59 -13.83 -4.84
N GLY A 89 21.28 -13.58 -4.78
CA GLY A 89 20.32 -14.13 -5.75
C GLY A 89 20.58 -13.64 -7.18
N ALA A 90 21.14 -12.44 -7.33
CA ALA A 90 21.52 -11.89 -8.63
C ALA A 90 22.62 -12.70 -9.34
N LEU A 91 23.55 -13.32 -8.59
CA LEU A 91 24.60 -14.18 -9.15
C LEU A 91 24.01 -15.48 -9.73
N ARG A 92 23.03 -16.08 -9.04
CA ARG A 92 22.33 -17.29 -9.50
C ARG A 92 21.47 -17.03 -10.74
N LEU A 93 20.78 -15.88 -10.79
CA LEU A 93 19.94 -15.48 -11.93
C LEU A 93 20.76 -15.15 -13.19
N HIS A 94 21.99 -14.65 -13.04
CA HIS A 94 22.86 -14.33 -14.17
C HIS A 94 23.50 -15.57 -14.81
N ALA A 95 23.66 -16.65 -14.04
CA ALA A 95 24.10 -17.94 -14.55
C ALA A 95 23.02 -18.68 -15.36
N MET A 96 21.76 -18.23 -15.29
CA MET A 96 20.63 -18.81 -16.01
C MET A 96 20.41 -18.14 -17.38
N PRO A 97 19.88 -18.88 -18.38
CA PRO A 97 19.46 -18.29 -19.64
C PRO A 97 18.39 -17.21 -19.43
N LEU A 98 18.36 -16.23 -20.34
CA LEU A 98 17.48 -15.05 -20.31
C LEU A 98 16.01 -15.41 -20.06
N THR A 99 15.54 -16.46 -20.74
CA THR A 99 14.17 -16.99 -20.63
C THR A 99 13.87 -17.58 -19.26
N ALA A 100 14.77 -18.38 -18.69
CA ALA A 100 14.59 -18.96 -17.36
C ALA A 100 14.59 -17.89 -16.26
N SER A 101 15.47 -16.89 -16.36
CA SER A 101 15.48 -15.77 -15.41
C SER A 101 14.20 -14.94 -15.46
N ALA A 102 13.66 -14.71 -16.66
CA ALA A 102 12.42 -13.97 -16.86
C ALA A 102 11.23 -14.74 -16.26
N LEU A 103 11.17 -16.06 -16.48
CA LEU A 103 10.13 -16.93 -15.95
C LEU A 103 10.10 -16.94 -14.42
N VAL A 104 11.26 -17.06 -13.77
CA VAL A 104 11.36 -17.02 -12.30
C VAL A 104 10.95 -15.65 -11.75
N THR A 105 11.28 -14.57 -12.46
CA THR A 105 10.90 -13.21 -12.02
C THR A 105 9.41 -12.91 -12.10
N VAL A 106 8.64 -13.65 -12.90
CA VAL A 106 7.17 -13.53 -13.04
C VAL A 106 6.42 -14.09 -11.84
N LEU A 107 6.94 -15.11 -11.15
CA LEU A 107 6.16 -15.88 -10.16
C LEU A 107 5.55 -15.01 -9.06
N VAL A 108 6.34 -14.11 -8.45
CA VAL A 108 5.83 -13.26 -7.36
C VAL A 108 4.88 -12.17 -7.88
N PRO A 109 5.15 -11.43 -8.97
CA PRO A 109 4.16 -10.56 -9.60
C PRO A 109 2.86 -11.27 -9.96
N ALA A 110 2.94 -12.50 -10.48
CA ALA A 110 1.76 -13.29 -10.83
C ALA A 110 0.96 -13.69 -9.58
N ALA A 111 1.63 -14.16 -8.53
CA ALA A 111 0.98 -14.47 -7.25
C ALA A 111 0.35 -13.23 -6.62
N ALA A 112 1.05 -12.11 -6.62
CA ALA A 112 0.55 -10.83 -6.11
C ALA A 112 -0.66 -10.33 -6.91
N GLY A 113 -0.58 -10.39 -8.26
CA GLY A 113 -1.71 -10.08 -9.13
C GLY A 113 -2.90 -11.02 -8.94
N LEU A 114 -2.67 -12.30 -8.67
CA LEU A 114 -3.73 -13.26 -8.36
C LEU A 114 -4.45 -12.91 -7.06
N VAL A 115 -3.71 -12.58 -6.00
CA VAL A 115 -4.30 -12.13 -4.73
C VAL A 115 -5.17 -10.90 -4.97
N VAL A 116 -4.65 -9.87 -5.65
CA VAL A 116 -5.45 -8.68 -5.98
C VAL A 116 -6.64 -9.03 -6.87
N ALA A 117 -6.51 -9.95 -7.83
CA ALA A 117 -7.61 -10.37 -8.68
C ALA A 117 -8.76 -11.01 -7.89
N VAL A 118 -8.44 -11.82 -6.89
CA VAL A 118 -9.42 -12.54 -6.06
C VAL A 118 -10.24 -11.58 -5.22
N PHE A 119 -9.61 -10.57 -4.61
CA PHE A 119 -10.30 -9.63 -3.72
C PHE A 119 -10.91 -8.43 -4.46
N ASN A 120 -10.25 -7.94 -5.51
CA ASN A 120 -10.56 -6.66 -6.14
C ASN A 120 -10.99 -6.79 -7.62
N GLY A 121 -10.97 -8.00 -8.18
CA GLY A 121 -11.36 -8.26 -9.56
C GLY A 121 -10.20 -8.31 -10.55
N VAL A 122 -10.44 -8.99 -11.67
CA VAL A 122 -9.40 -9.41 -12.63
C VAL A 122 -8.63 -8.23 -13.22
N GLY A 123 -9.28 -7.10 -13.48
CA GLY A 123 -8.62 -5.90 -14.02
C GLY A 123 -7.52 -5.36 -13.10
N TRP A 124 -7.79 -5.29 -11.79
CA TRP A 124 -6.82 -4.85 -10.78
C TRP A 124 -5.69 -5.85 -10.58
N GLY A 125 -5.99 -7.15 -10.65
CA GLY A 125 -4.97 -8.19 -10.60
C GLY A 125 -4.01 -8.16 -11.79
N LEU A 126 -4.53 -7.99 -13.01
CA LEU A 126 -3.71 -7.89 -14.22
C LEU A 126 -2.82 -6.65 -14.19
N THR A 127 -3.38 -5.49 -13.85
CA THR A 127 -2.60 -4.24 -13.74
C THR A 127 -1.50 -4.37 -12.70
N THR A 128 -1.79 -4.92 -11.51
CA THR A 128 -0.81 -5.19 -10.46
C THR A 128 0.32 -6.09 -10.95
N GLY A 129 -0.02 -7.24 -11.53
CA GLY A 129 0.95 -8.22 -12.02
C GLY A 129 1.86 -7.63 -13.10
N CYS A 130 1.28 -6.92 -14.08
CA CYS A 130 2.03 -6.25 -15.14
C CYS A 130 2.98 -5.18 -14.58
N LEU A 131 2.49 -4.28 -13.71
CA LEU A 131 3.31 -3.19 -13.17
C LEU A 131 4.45 -3.73 -12.30
N ALA A 132 4.16 -4.69 -11.44
CA ALA A 132 5.16 -5.34 -10.59
C ALA A 132 6.22 -6.09 -11.42
N TYR A 133 5.81 -6.74 -12.50
CA TYR A 133 6.73 -7.42 -13.41
C TYR A 133 7.63 -6.43 -14.17
N LEU A 134 7.06 -5.35 -14.71
CA LEU A 134 7.83 -4.30 -15.40
C LEU A 134 8.87 -3.67 -14.48
N LEU A 135 8.50 -3.39 -13.23
CA LEU A 135 9.42 -2.87 -12.22
C LEU A 135 10.58 -3.82 -11.93
N ARG A 136 10.33 -5.14 -11.90
CA ARG A 136 11.38 -6.16 -11.73
C ARG A 136 12.29 -6.27 -12.93
N LEU A 137 11.76 -6.18 -14.15
CA LEU A 137 12.58 -6.20 -15.37
C LEU A 137 13.59 -5.04 -15.40
N GLY A 138 13.22 -3.85 -14.89
CA GLY A 138 14.14 -2.73 -14.75
C GLY A 138 15.36 -3.06 -13.89
N VAL A 139 15.17 -3.80 -12.80
CA VAL A 139 16.28 -4.23 -11.93
C VAL A 139 17.14 -5.30 -12.60
N VAL A 140 16.52 -6.29 -13.26
CA VAL A 140 17.25 -7.35 -14.00
C VAL A 140 18.14 -6.74 -15.09
N ALA A 141 17.62 -5.77 -15.84
CA ALA A 141 18.37 -5.06 -16.88
C ALA A 141 19.60 -4.33 -16.32
N GLU A 142 19.49 -3.77 -15.10
CA GLU A 142 20.59 -3.08 -14.42
C GLU A 142 21.72 -4.04 -14.01
N TYR A 143 21.38 -5.25 -13.53
CA TYR A 143 22.37 -6.29 -13.22
C TYR A 143 23.06 -6.83 -14.48
N ARG A 144 22.30 -7.04 -15.58
CA ARG A 144 22.84 -7.60 -16.82
C ARG A 144 23.72 -6.64 -17.61
N SER A 145 23.42 -5.34 -17.59
CA SER A 145 24.23 -4.31 -18.25
C SER A 145 25.61 -4.10 -17.59
N GLY A 146 25.96 -4.85 -16.53
CA GLY A 146 27.23 -4.70 -15.82
C GLY A 146 27.33 -3.39 -15.04
N ARG A 147 26.21 -2.68 -14.90
CA ARG A 147 26.10 -1.42 -14.16
C ARG A 147 25.99 -1.64 -12.66
N ARG A 148 25.76 -2.87 -12.18
CA ARG A 148 25.93 -3.25 -10.77
C ARG A 148 27.07 -4.26 -10.59
N ARG A 149 27.91 -4.06 -9.58
CA ARG A 149 28.91 -5.05 -9.14
C ARG A 149 28.17 -6.31 -8.72
N ARG A 150 28.52 -7.44 -9.33
CA ARG A 150 27.82 -8.72 -9.13
C ARG A 150 27.91 -9.26 -7.70
N THR A 151 28.93 -8.84 -6.95
CA THR A 151 29.20 -9.29 -5.59
C THR A 151 28.51 -8.45 -4.53
N THR A 152 28.27 -7.15 -4.79
CA THR A 152 27.73 -6.20 -3.81
C THR A 152 26.41 -5.55 -4.24
N GLY A 153 25.98 -5.70 -5.50
CA GLY A 153 24.82 -5.00 -6.05
C GLY A 153 25.05 -3.50 -6.33
N GLN A 154 26.25 -2.96 -6.04
CA GLN A 154 26.54 -1.53 -6.13
C GLN A 154 26.70 -1.02 -7.56
N ARG A 155 26.21 0.19 -7.85
CA ARG A 155 26.30 0.75 -9.20
C ARG A 155 27.75 1.10 -9.55
N THR A 156 28.23 0.67 -10.72
CA THR A 156 29.63 0.86 -11.16
C THR A 156 29.93 2.26 -11.70
N GLY A 157 28.97 3.20 -11.63
CA GLY A 157 29.15 4.60 -12.06
C GLY A 157 29.39 4.82 -13.55
N ARG A 158 29.39 3.76 -14.38
CA ARG A 158 29.60 3.87 -15.84
C ARG A 158 28.45 4.65 -16.50
N HIS A 159 28.82 5.66 -17.28
CA HIS A 159 27.92 6.41 -18.18
C HIS A 159 27.51 5.53 -19.37
N ALA A 160 26.24 5.65 -19.76
CA ALA A 160 25.65 4.91 -20.88
C ALA A 160 26.25 5.36 -22.22
N GLY A 161 26.93 4.46 -22.93
CA GLY A 161 27.43 4.68 -24.29
C GLY A 161 26.41 4.28 -25.37
N ASN A 162 25.58 3.27 -25.13
CA ASN A 162 24.70 2.67 -26.16
C ASN A 162 23.21 3.02 -25.99
N ARG A 163 22.43 2.95 -27.10
CA ARG A 163 20.96 3.21 -27.09
C ARG A 163 20.20 2.32 -26.11
N LEU A 164 20.62 1.06 -25.97
CA LEU A 164 20.06 0.10 -25.02
C LEU A 164 20.30 0.50 -23.56
N GLU A 165 21.44 1.12 -23.26
CA GLU A 165 21.79 1.59 -21.92
C GLU A 165 21.01 2.86 -21.55
N ARG A 166 20.73 3.73 -22.52
CA ARG A 166 19.83 4.89 -22.35
C ARG A 166 18.38 4.47 -22.09
N ALA A 167 17.89 3.45 -22.80
CA ALA A 167 16.56 2.89 -22.54
C ALA A 167 16.46 2.27 -21.14
N ALA A 168 17.52 1.58 -20.68
CA ALA A 168 17.60 1.05 -19.33
C ALA A 168 17.63 2.16 -18.26
N ASP A 169 18.34 3.27 -18.50
CA ASP A 169 18.34 4.43 -17.60
C ASP A 169 16.95 5.10 -17.53
N ALA A 170 16.27 5.27 -18.66
CA ALA A 170 14.91 5.78 -18.67
C ALA A 170 13.94 4.86 -17.90
N ALA A 171 14.01 3.54 -18.14
CA ALA A 171 13.20 2.57 -17.40
C ALA A 171 13.47 2.59 -15.89
N TRP A 172 14.72 2.81 -15.48
CA TRP A 172 15.10 2.97 -14.09
C TRP A 172 14.55 4.26 -13.47
N ILE A 173 14.68 5.39 -14.16
CA ILE A 173 14.12 6.68 -13.69
C ILE A 173 12.60 6.55 -13.54
N VAL A 174 11.91 5.99 -14.53
CA VAL A 174 10.46 5.73 -14.46
C VAL A 174 10.13 4.84 -13.27
N SER A 175 10.90 3.78 -13.04
CA SER A 175 10.73 2.88 -11.89
C SER A 175 10.91 3.59 -10.54
N LEU A 176 11.84 4.55 -10.44
CA LEU A 176 11.99 5.36 -9.23
C LEU A 176 10.85 6.35 -9.06
N VAL A 177 10.48 7.08 -10.10
CA VAL A 177 9.36 8.03 -10.07
C VAL A 177 8.08 7.30 -9.68
N LEU A 178 7.83 6.13 -10.26
CA LEU A 178 6.67 5.31 -9.93
C LEU A 178 6.70 4.88 -8.45
N ALA A 179 7.83 4.37 -7.97
CA ALA A 179 7.94 3.84 -6.60
C ALA A 179 7.97 4.90 -5.49
N PHE A 180 8.58 6.05 -5.74
CA PHE A 180 8.84 7.07 -4.70
C PHE A 180 7.97 8.31 -4.81
N LEU A 181 7.34 8.55 -5.96
CA LEU A 181 6.47 9.71 -6.15
C LEU A 181 5.04 9.28 -6.43
N VAL A 182 4.82 8.50 -7.48
CA VAL A 182 3.46 8.19 -7.95
C VAL A 182 2.72 7.27 -6.97
N LEU A 183 3.28 6.12 -6.59
CA LEU A 183 2.61 5.18 -5.69
C LEU A 183 2.35 5.79 -4.30
N PRO A 184 3.30 6.49 -3.65
CA PRO A 184 3.03 7.17 -2.39
C PRO A 184 1.97 8.28 -2.52
N PHE A 185 2.03 9.07 -3.59
CA PHE A 185 1.04 10.12 -3.84
C PHE A 185 -0.36 9.52 -4.02
N VAL A 186 -0.50 8.47 -4.83
CA VAL A 186 -1.76 7.76 -5.02
C VAL A 186 -2.28 7.20 -3.69
N ALA A 187 -1.42 6.57 -2.90
CA ALA A 187 -1.81 6.06 -1.58
C ALA A 187 -2.29 7.18 -0.64
N LEU A 188 -1.64 8.35 -0.65
CA LEU A 188 -2.09 9.52 0.10
C LEU A 188 -3.44 10.05 -0.39
N THR A 189 -3.70 10.05 -1.70
CA THR A 189 -5.02 10.46 -2.21
C THR A 189 -6.14 9.53 -1.73
N VAL A 190 -5.89 8.23 -1.69
CA VAL A 190 -6.86 7.25 -1.18
C VAL A 190 -7.01 7.32 0.34
N ALA A 191 -5.94 7.65 1.07
CA ALA A 191 -6.01 7.89 2.51
C ALA A 191 -6.90 9.10 2.87
N LEU A 192 -7.02 10.07 1.96
CA LEU A 192 -7.63 11.37 2.22
C LEU A 192 -8.88 11.62 1.37
N ASP A 193 -9.49 10.55 0.83
CA ASP A 193 -10.66 10.61 -0.06
C ASP A 193 -12.00 10.84 0.69
N GLY A 194 -11.98 10.75 2.02
CA GLY A 194 -13.17 10.89 2.86
C GLY A 194 -14.11 9.67 2.87
N ARG A 195 -13.71 8.56 2.26
CA ARG A 195 -14.44 7.28 2.33
C ARG A 195 -14.10 6.51 3.59
N ALA A 196 -15.08 5.80 4.13
CA ALA A 196 -14.88 4.88 5.24
C ALA A 196 -13.93 3.74 4.83
N TRP A 197 -13.20 3.20 5.81
CA TRP A 197 -12.30 2.06 5.59
C TRP A 197 -13.00 0.70 5.78
N SER A 198 -14.25 0.74 6.22
CA SER A 198 -15.10 -0.39 6.60
C SER A 198 -16.52 -0.12 6.12
N SER A 199 -17.39 -1.12 6.19
CA SER A 199 -18.79 -1.00 5.83
C SER A 199 -19.47 0.14 6.58
N VAL A 200 -20.30 0.88 5.86
CA VAL A 200 -21.20 1.88 6.44
C VAL A 200 -22.59 1.29 6.48
N ALA A 201 -23.32 1.53 7.57
CA ALA A 201 -24.68 1.03 7.73
C ALA A 201 -25.57 2.02 8.47
N PHE A 202 -26.86 2.01 8.15
CA PHE A 202 -27.88 2.68 8.93
C PHE A 202 -28.42 1.73 9.99
N CYS A 203 -28.18 2.05 11.26
CA CYS A 203 -28.59 1.26 12.41
C CYS A 203 -29.53 2.04 13.32
N ASP A 204 -30.39 1.33 14.03
CA ASP A 204 -31.16 1.90 15.14
C ASP A 204 -30.23 1.98 16.35
N VAL A 205 -30.05 3.18 16.90
CA VAL A 205 -29.18 3.49 18.03
C VAL A 205 -30.03 4.10 19.13
N ASP A 206 -29.89 3.57 20.34
CA ASP A 206 -30.49 4.18 21.53
C ASP A 206 -29.42 4.94 22.31
N THR A 207 -29.57 6.26 22.37
CA THR A 207 -28.66 7.16 23.09
C THR A 207 -29.09 7.39 24.55
N GLY A 208 -30.12 6.69 25.02
CA GLY A 208 -30.75 6.93 26.33
C GLY A 208 -31.76 8.08 26.32
N HIS A 209 -31.97 8.72 25.18
CA HIS A 209 -33.00 9.77 24.95
C HIS A 209 -34.03 9.36 23.91
N GLY A 210 -34.02 8.09 23.50
CA GLY A 210 -34.86 7.52 22.46
C GLY A 210 -34.03 6.84 21.38
N SER A 211 -34.67 5.90 20.68
CA SER A 211 -34.08 5.25 19.52
C SER A 211 -34.17 6.16 18.28
N GLY A 212 -33.02 6.40 17.66
CA GLY A 212 -32.90 7.10 16.39
C GLY A 212 -32.24 6.19 15.36
N ARG A 213 -32.43 6.49 14.07
CA ARG A 213 -31.69 5.80 13.01
C ARG A 213 -30.47 6.61 12.60
N HIS A 214 -29.29 6.05 12.84
CA HIS A 214 -28.00 6.71 12.67
C HIS A 214 -27.15 6.00 11.64
N ARG A 215 -26.29 6.76 10.96
CA ARG A 215 -25.34 6.26 9.98
C ARG A 215 -24.01 5.98 10.68
N LEU A 216 -23.63 4.71 10.72
CA LEU A 216 -22.48 4.22 11.47
C LEU A 216 -21.42 3.64 10.54
N VAL A 217 -20.16 3.91 10.84
CA VAL A 217 -19.03 3.13 10.29
C VAL A 217 -18.82 1.92 11.20
N GLU A 218 -18.90 0.73 10.66
CA GLU A 218 -18.78 -0.52 11.41
C GLU A 218 -17.35 -0.70 11.95
N LEU A 219 -17.23 -0.77 13.28
CA LEU A 219 -15.97 -1.01 13.98
C LEU A 219 -15.82 -2.49 14.36
N ALA A 220 -16.91 -3.08 14.84
CA ALA A 220 -16.99 -4.49 15.18
C ALA A 220 -18.44 -4.97 15.05
N ARG A 221 -18.61 -6.26 14.76
CA ARG A 221 -19.92 -6.91 14.70
C ARG A 221 -19.95 -8.10 15.65
N ASP A 222 -20.98 -8.13 16.48
CA ASP A 222 -21.25 -9.26 17.37
C ASP A 222 -22.73 -9.66 17.23
N GLY A 223 -22.96 -10.80 16.58
CA GLY A 223 -24.29 -11.29 16.24
C GLY A 223 -25.10 -10.29 15.40
N ALA A 224 -26.27 -9.88 15.93
CA ALA A 224 -27.16 -8.93 15.28
C ALA A 224 -26.85 -7.46 15.62
N GLY A 225 -25.91 -7.22 16.54
CA GLY A 225 -25.47 -5.88 16.94
C GLY A 225 -24.21 -5.44 16.20
N VAL A 226 -24.10 -4.13 15.98
CA VAL A 226 -22.92 -3.48 15.40
C VAL A 226 -22.41 -2.44 16.39
N VAL A 227 -21.13 -2.53 16.76
CA VAL A 227 -20.42 -1.43 17.39
C VAL A 227 -19.91 -0.54 16.27
N GLY A 228 -20.38 0.70 16.24
CA GLY A 228 -20.12 1.60 15.12
C GLY A 228 -19.71 2.99 15.57
N TRP A 229 -18.97 3.69 14.72
CA TRP A 229 -18.67 5.10 14.87
C TRP A 229 -19.81 5.93 14.27
N ASP A 230 -20.51 6.72 15.08
CA ASP A 230 -21.52 7.67 14.60
C ASP A 230 -20.83 8.93 14.08
N THR A 231 -20.88 9.11 12.76
CA THR A 231 -20.28 10.25 12.06
C THR A 231 -20.90 11.61 12.41
N SER A 232 -22.12 11.62 12.97
CA SER A 232 -22.83 12.85 13.34
C SER A 232 -22.55 13.30 14.78
N GLN A 233 -22.26 12.36 15.67
CA GLN A 233 -22.03 12.61 17.09
C GLN A 233 -20.55 12.50 17.48
N ASP A 234 -19.69 12.07 16.56
CA ASP A 234 -18.27 11.79 16.80
C ASP A 234 -18.07 10.90 18.04
N SER A 235 -18.84 9.81 18.12
CA SER A 235 -18.83 8.89 19.26
C SER A 235 -19.05 7.43 18.84
N VAL A 236 -18.60 6.51 19.70
CA VAL A 236 -18.85 5.08 19.52
C VAL A 236 -20.22 4.73 20.08
N VAL A 237 -21.06 4.07 19.28
CA VAL A 237 -22.41 3.67 19.66
C VAL A 237 -22.69 2.22 19.29
N ASN A 238 -23.65 1.62 20.00
CA ASN A 238 -24.16 0.28 19.69
C ASN A 238 -25.43 0.41 18.85
N GLY A 239 -25.37 -0.11 17.62
CA GLY A 239 -26.48 -0.17 16.68
C GLY A 239 -27.09 -1.56 16.57
N VAL A 240 -28.39 -1.61 16.34
CA VAL A 240 -29.13 -2.83 15.98
C VAL A 240 -29.96 -2.59 14.70
N ASN A 241 -30.54 -3.65 14.12
CA ASN A 241 -31.35 -3.56 12.89
C ASN A 241 -30.66 -2.81 11.72
N CYS A 242 -29.37 -3.07 11.59
CA CYS A 242 -28.52 -2.38 10.62
C CYS A 242 -28.81 -2.82 9.18
N ALA A 243 -28.83 -1.83 8.27
CA ALA A 243 -28.86 -2.05 6.82
C ALA A 243 -27.65 -1.37 6.19
N THR A 244 -26.92 -2.10 5.33
CA THR A 244 -25.73 -1.58 4.64
C THR A 244 -26.08 -0.38 3.78
N ASP A 245 -25.25 0.66 3.85
CA ASP A 245 -25.28 1.81 2.97
C ASP A 245 -24.25 1.61 1.85
N GLU A 246 -24.68 1.74 0.59
CA GLU A 246 -23.78 1.64 -0.57
C GLU A 246 -22.88 2.88 -0.71
N ASN A 247 -23.29 4.01 -0.11
CA ASN A 247 -22.45 5.18 -0.05
C ASN A 247 -21.48 5.05 1.13
N ASP A 248 -20.19 4.97 0.84
CA ASP A 248 -19.12 4.87 1.82
C ASP A 248 -18.48 6.24 2.15
N VAL A 249 -18.91 7.31 1.49
CA VAL A 249 -18.37 8.67 1.73
C VAL A 249 -18.89 9.21 3.05
N ILE A 250 -17.99 9.50 3.99
CA ILE A 250 -18.30 10.01 5.34
C ILE A 250 -17.75 11.41 5.59
N ARG A 251 -16.77 11.86 4.80
CA ARG A 251 -16.19 13.21 4.85
C ARG A 251 -15.92 13.69 3.43
N SER A 252 -15.72 14.99 3.27
CA SER A 252 -15.23 15.54 2.02
C SER A 252 -13.78 15.10 1.75
N PRO A 253 -13.41 14.78 0.50
CA PRO A 253 -12.02 14.52 0.15
C PRO A 253 -11.16 15.78 0.31
N TRP A 254 -9.87 15.61 0.56
CA TRP A 254 -8.96 16.76 0.76
C TRP A 254 -8.88 17.70 -0.46
N TRP A 255 -9.12 17.19 -1.67
CA TRP A 255 -9.10 17.98 -2.91
C TRP A 255 -10.41 18.72 -3.19
N SER A 256 -11.48 18.47 -2.45
CA SER A 256 -12.70 19.27 -2.56
C SER A 256 -12.61 20.49 -1.65
N ALA A 257 -11.78 21.46 -2.04
CA ALA A 257 -11.75 22.76 -1.40
C ALA A 257 -12.69 23.73 -2.13
N SER A 258 -14.00 23.70 -1.81
CA SER A 258 -14.89 24.88 -1.82
C SER A 258 -16.36 24.59 -1.45
N GLY A 259 -16.80 25.12 -0.28
CA GLY A 259 -18.17 25.57 0.06
C GLY A 259 -19.00 24.60 0.91
N THR A 260 -19.45 24.87 2.13
CA THR A 260 -19.53 26.04 3.04
C THR A 260 -19.41 25.46 4.47
N GLY A 261 -18.81 26.13 5.46
CA GLY A 261 -19.40 27.32 6.08
C GLY A 261 -20.59 26.88 6.91
#